data_AF-A0A3N5K968-F1
#
_entry.id   AF-A0A3N5K968-F1
#
_cell.length_a   1.000
_cell.length_b   1.000
_cell.length_c   1.000
_cell.angle_alpha   90.00
_cell.angle_beta   90.00
_cell.angle_gamma   90.00
#
_symmetry.space_group_name_H-M   'P 1'
#
loop_
_entity.id
_entity.type
_entity.pdbx_description
1 polymer ?
#
loop_
_entity_poly.entity_id
_entity_poly.type
_entity_poly.pdbx_seq_one_letter_code
_entity_poly.pdbx_strand_id
1 'polypeptide(L)'
;MQFRGWPAEAITFYEGLEADNSKTFWTANKDVYESAVVAPFRALSDEVAESFGPLRLFRPYRDVRFSKDKSPYKTGQGAVTESEEGAIYYAALAAAGL
;
A
#
# COMPACT_ATOMS: atom_id res chain seq x y z
N MET A 1 2.14 -11.59 12.65
CA MET A 1 3.60 -11.31 12.67
C MET A 1 3.75 -9.92 13.26
N GLN A 2 4.75 -9.65 14.12
CA GLN A 2 4.88 -8.33 14.76
C GLN A 2 5.19 -7.24 13.71
N PHE A 3 4.54 -6.07 13.79
CA PHE A 3 4.86 -4.93 12.95
C PHE A 3 6.20 -4.32 13.37
N ARG A 4 7.07 -4.01 12.40
CA ARG A 4 8.40 -3.41 12.65
C ARG A 4 8.66 -2.18 11.77
N GLY A 5 7.60 -1.59 11.23
CA GLY A 5 7.70 -0.56 10.19
C GLY A 5 7.79 -1.16 8.79
N TRP A 6 7.91 -0.26 7.80
CA TRP A 6 8.18 -0.63 6.41
C TRP A 6 9.69 -0.62 6.15
N PRO A 7 10.22 -1.64 5.48
CA PRO A 7 11.63 -1.68 5.11
C PRO A 7 11.87 -0.68 3.95
N ALA A 8 13.12 -0.23 3.78
CA ALA A 8 13.47 0.79 2.78
C ALA A 8 13.13 0.36 1.34
N GLU A 9 13.14 -0.94 1.08
CA GLU A 9 12.75 -1.58 -0.17
C GLU A 9 11.32 -1.21 -0.61
N ALA A 10 10.43 -0.88 0.33
CA ALA A 10 9.09 -0.41 0.01
C ALA A 10 9.11 0.97 -0.67
N ILE A 11 10.00 1.86 -0.22
CA ILE A 11 10.21 3.18 -0.82
C ILE A 11 10.85 3.02 -2.20
N THR A 12 11.92 2.24 -2.29
CA THR A 12 12.61 1.96 -3.56
C THR A 12 11.69 1.30 -4.59
N PHE A 13 10.78 0.43 -4.16
CA PHE A 13 9.75 -0.14 -5.04
C PHE A 13 8.87 0.95 -5.67
N TYR A 14 8.41 1.92 -4.87
CA TYR A 14 7.56 3.00 -5.36
C TYR A 14 8.32 4.01 -6.23
N GLU A 15 9.58 4.32 -5.91
CA GLU A 15 10.44 5.11 -6.80
C GLU A 15 10.59 4.44 -8.18
N GLY A 16 10.84 3.12 -8.18
CA GLY A 16 10.92 2.34 -9.42
C GLY A 16 9.59 2.31 -10.19
N LEU A 17 8.47 2.18 -9.48
CA LEU A 17 7.14 2.15 -10.10
C LEU A 17 6.73 3.53 -10.66
N GLU A 18 7.18 4.62 -10.05
CA GLU A 18 7.01 5.98 -10.57
C GLU A 18 7.82 6.19 -11.86
N ALA A 19 9.02 5.61 -11.94
CA ALA A 19 9.85 5.64 -13.14
C ALA A 19 9.33 4.72 -14.26
N ASP A 20 8.81 3.54 -13.92
CA ASP A 20 8.26 2.55 -14.86
C ASP A 20 6.95 1.93 -14.34
N ASN A 21 5.82 2.56 -14.66
CA ASN A 21 4.48 2.06 -14.31
C ASN A 21 3.96 1.06 -15.37
N SER A 22 4.77 0.07 -15.73
CA SER A 22 4.40 -0.99 -16.67
C SER A 22 4.04 -2.30 -15.98
N LYS A 23 3.29 -3.15 -16.69
CA LYS A 23 3.02 -4.52 -16.23
C LYS A 23 4.30 -5.35 -16.10
N THR A 24 5.32 -5.05 -16.91
CA THR A 24 6.62 -5.73 -16.86
C THR A 24 7.33 -5.45 -15.55
N PHE A 25 7.49 -4.17 -15.19
CA PHE A 25 8.07 -3.78 -13.91
C PHE A 25 7.29 -4.37 -12.74
N TRP A 26 5.95 -4.23 -12.76
CA TRP A 26 5.10 -4.77 -11.70
C TRP A 26 5.29 -6.27 -11.51
N THR A 27 5.29 -7.04 -12.60
CA THR A 27 5.42 -8.50 -12.53
C THR A 27 6.79 -8.91 -12.00
N ALA A 28 7.86 -8.23 -12.42
CA ALA A 28 9.22 -8.49 -11.96
C ALA A 28 9.43 -8.16 -10.48
N ASN A 29 8.69 -7.18 -9.95
CA ASN A 29 8.85 -6.69 -8.56
C ASN A 29 7.68 -7.10 -7.65
N LYS A 30 6.83 -8.03 -8.09
CA LYS A 30 5.63 -8.42 -7.35
C LYS A 30 5.97 -8.99 -5.96
N ASP A 31 7.03 -9.78 -5.85
CA ASP A 31 7.47 -10.35 -4.58
C ASP A 31 7.96 -9.27 -3.60
N VAL A 32 8.58 -8.19 -4.12
CA VAL A 32 8.95 -7.02 -3.32
C VAL A 32 7.70 -6.30 -2.83
N TYR A 33 6.70 -6.07 -3.69
CA TYR A 33 5.43 -5.50 -3.26
C TYR A 33 4.75 -6.34 -2.16
N GLU A 34 4.70 -7.67 -2.32
CA GLU A 34 4.07 -8.54 -1.34
C GLU A 34 4.81 -8.56 0.01
N SER A 35 6.15 -8.64 -0.01
CA SER A 35 6.96 -8.77 1.20
C SER A 35 7.29 -7.44 1.88
N ALA A 36 7.56 -6.37 1.13
CA ALA A 36 7.98 -5.08 1.66
C ALA A 36 6.81 -4.11 1.87
N VAL A 37 5.69 -4.28 1.16
CA VAL A 37 4.53 -3.38 1.28
C VAL A 37 3.36 -4.09 1.97
N VAL A 38 2.85 -5.17 1.37
CA VAL A 38 1.61 -5.82 1.84
C VAL A 38 1.81 -6.49 3.20
N ALA A 39 2.89 -7.24 3.40
CA ALA A 39 3.11 -7.95 4.66
C ALA A 39 3.24 -6.99 5.86
N PRO A 40 3.98 -5.86 5.80
CA PRO A 40 3.98 -4.87 6.87
C PRO A 40 2.62 -4.22 7.13
N PHE A 41 1.85 -3.89 6.08
CA PHE A 41 0.48 -3.37 6.27
C PHE A 41 -0.44 -4.39 6.97
N ARG A 42 -0.30 -5.68 6.67
CA ARG A 42 -1.03 -6.75 7.38
C ARG A 42 -0.57 -6.87 8.83
N ALA A 43 0.73 -6.82 9.08
CA ALA A 43 1.26 -6.84 10.44
C ALA A 43 0.76 -5.63 11.26
N LEU A 44 0.74 -4.43 10.67
CA LEU A 44 0.14 -3.25 11.29
C LEU A 44 -1.35 -3.46 11.56
N SER A 45 -2.08 -4.00 10.57
CA SER A 45 -3.51 -4.32 10.72
C SER A 45 -3.76 -5.26 11.90
N ASP A 46 -2.95 -6.30 12.07
CA ASP A 46 -3.08 -7.25 13.18
C ASP A 46 -2.87 -6.55 14.53
N GLU A 47 -1.93 -5.60 14.62
CA GLU A 47 -1.58 -4.88 15.84
C GLU A 47 -2.65 -3.86 16.26
N VAL A 48 -3.26 -3.18 15.29
CA VAL A 48 -4.28 -2.14 15.56
C VAL A 48 -5.71 -2.69 15.61
N ALA A 49 -5.92 -3.97 15.23
CA ALA A 49 -7.24 -4.55 15.07
C ALA A 49 -8.10 -4.52 16.34
N GLU A 50 -7.51 -4.73 17.51
CA GLU A 50 -8.24 -4.75 18.78
C GLU A 50 -8.79 -3.37 19.17
N SER A 51 -8.05 -2.30 18.85
CA SER A 51 -8.43 -0.93 19.23
C SER A 51 -9.21 -0.18 18.15
N PHE A 52 -8.95 -0.48 16.87
CA PHE A 52 -9.45 0.32 15.75
C PHE A 52 -10.16 -0.50 14.67
N GLY A 53 -10.22 -1.83 14.82
CA GLY A 53 -10.66 -2.74 13.77
C GLY A 53 -9.57 -3.01 12.71
N PRO A 54 -9.74 -4.07 11.91
CA PRO A 54 -8.75 -4.46 10.90
C PRO A 54 -8.69 -3.43 9.76
N LEU A 55 -7.47 -3.10 9.34
CA LEU A 55 -7.24 -2.22 8.21
C LEU A 55 -7.63 -2.91 6.89
N ARG A 56 -8.45 -2.21 6.10
CA ARG A 56 -8.75 -2.60 4.73
C ARG A 56 -7.75 -1.98 3.77
N LEU A 57 -6.88 -2.82 3.21
CA LEU A 57 -5.91 -2.40 2.19
C LEU A 57 -6.61 -2.11 0.85
N PHE A 58 -6.24 -1.01 0.20
CA PHE A 58 -6.69 -0.73 -1.16
C PHE A 58 -5.95 -1.58 -2.18
N ARG A 59 -6.66 -1.94 -3.25
CA ARG A 59 -6.04 -2.65 -4.39
C ARG A 59 -5.00 -1.75 -5.07
N PRO A 60 -3.89 -2.33 -5.56
CA PRO A 60 -2.82 -1.57 -6.22
C PRO A 60 -3.21 -1.07 -7.61
N TYR A 61 -4.20 -1.70 -8.26
CA TYR A 61 -4.63 -1.31 -9.60
C TYR A 61 -5.39 0.03 -9.59
N ARG A 62 -5.07 0.88 -10.57
CA ARG A 62 -5.76 2.14 -10.82
C ARG A 62 -7.00 1.90 -11.68
N ASP A 63 -8.11 2.55 -11.31
CA ASP A 63 -9.28 2.61 -12.19
C ASP A 63 -9.06 3.68 -13.26
N VAL A 64 -8.86 3.25 -14.50
CA VAL A 64 -8.48 4.14 -15.61
C VAL A 64 -9.65 4.51 -16.53
N ARG A 65 -10.87 4.00 -16.29
CA ARG A 65 -12.02 4.21 -17.21
C ARG A 65 -12.29 5.69 -17.47
N PHE A 66 -12.25 6.51 -16.42
CA PHE A 66 -12.54 7.94 -16.48
C PHE A 66 -11.35 8.83 -16.07
N SER A 67 -10.19 8.23 -15.80
CA SER A 67 -8.98 8.96 -15.40
C SER A 67 -8.24 9.53 -16.61
N LYS A 68 -7.68 10.74 -16.49
CA LYS A 68 -6.71 11.28 -17.47
C LYS A 68 -5.39 10.51 -17.43
N ASP A 69 -4.97 10.13 -16.22
CA ASP A 69 -3.85 9.23 -16.01
C ASP A 69 -4.27 7.78 -16.32
N LYS A 70 -3.59 7.17 -17.28
CA LYS A 70 -3.83 5.80 -17.75
C LYS A 70 -2.82 4.79 -17.20
N SER A 71 -2.00 5.17 -16.22
CA SER A 71 -1.11 4.24 -15.54
C SER A 71 -1.90 3.08 -14.90
N PRO A 72 -1.46 1.82 -15.07
CA PRO A 72 -2.18 0.66 -14.56
C PRO A 72 -2.12 0.51 -13.03
N TYR A 73 -1.08 1.04 -12.38
CA TYR A 73 -0.84 0.86 -10.94
C TYR A 73 -0.80 2.20 -10.20
N LYS A 74 -1.22 2.17 -8.94
CA LYS A 74 -1.05 3.26 -7.99
C LYS A 74 0.39 3.31 -7.49
N THR A 75 0.94 4.51 -7.34
CA THR A 75 2.30 4.77 -6.86
C THR A 75 2.38 4.89 -5.33
N GLY A 76 1.44 4.25 -4.64
CA GLY A 76 1.40 4.18 -3.18
C GLY A 76 0.38 3.15 -2.70
N GLN A 77 0.55 2.69 -1.47
CA GLN A 77 -0.38 1.82 -0.77
C GLN A 77 -1.14 2.63 0.27
N GLY A 78 -2.46 2.52 0.25
CA GLY A 78 -3.32 3.06 1.31
C GLY A 78 -4.05 1.92 2.03
N ALA A 79 -4.31 2.11 3.33
CA ALA A 79 -5.16 1.26 4.12
C ALA A 79 -6.06 2.12 5.03
N VAL A 80 -7.28 1.64 5.28
CA VAL A 80 -8.30 2.39 6.04
C VAL A 80 -9.01 1.49 7.04
N THR A 81 -9.34 2.02 8.21
CA THR A 81 -10.33 1.43 9.12
C THR A 81 -11.27 2.50 9.65
N GLU A 82 -12.41 2.08 10.17
CA GLU A 82 -13.43 2.94 10.78
C GLU A 82 -13.71 2.40 12.19
N SER A 83 -13.56 3.25 13.21
CA SER A 83 -13.92 2.89 14.59
C SER A 83 -15.44 2.80 14.77
N GLU A 84 -15.88 2.19 15.87
CA GLU A 84 -17.29 2.14 16.25
C GLU A 84 -17.95 3.53 16.38
N GLU A 85 -17.16 4.56 16.72
CA GLU A 85 -17.60 5.95 16.88
C GLU A 85 -17.66 6.73 15.55
N GLY A 86 -17.34 6.08 14.43
CA GLY A 86 -17.35 6.67 13.08
C GLY A 86 -16.09 7.46 12.69
N ALA A 87 -15.04 7.44 13.52
CA ALA A 87 -13.74 8.00 13.14
C ALA A 87 -13.05 7.12 12.08
N ILE A 88 -12.52 7.75 11.03
CA ILE A 88 -11.78 7.07 9.96
C ILE A 88 -10.28 7.24 10.18
N TYR A 89 -9.56 6.13 10.24
CA TYR A 89 -8.10 6.10 10.30
C TYR A 89 -7.52 5.68 8.96
N TYR A 90 -6.51 6.40 8.50
CA TYR A 90 -5.87 6.17 7.21
C TYR A 90 -4.35 6.11 7.37
N ALA A 91 -3.74 5.10 6.77
CA ALA A 91 -2.29 4.97 6.66
C ALA A 91 -1.92 4.86 5.18
N ALA A 92 -0.88 5.60 4.77
CA ALA A 92 -0.37 5.59 3.41
C ALA A 92 1.14 5.36 3.39
N LEU A 93 1.62 4.83 2.28
CA LEU A 93 3.04 4.75 1.95
C LEU A 93 3.21 5.00 0.46
N ALA A 94 4.15 5.87 0.10
CA ALA A 94 4.56 6.14 -1.28
C ALA A 94 6.08 6.37 -1.33
N ALA A 95 6.62 6.71 -2.51
CA ALA A 95 8.05 7.04 -2.66
C ALA A 95 8.48 8.21 -1.75
N ALA A 96 7.57 9.14 -1.44
CA ALA A 96 7.83 10.26 -0.53
C ALA A 96 7.86 9.86 0.96
N GLY A 97 7.53 8.61 1.31
CA GLY A 97 7.42 8.14 2.69
C GLY A 97 5.98 7.87 3.15
N LEU A 98 5.81 7.89 4.47
CA LEU A 98 4.55 7.72 5.22
C LEU A 98 3.68 8.98 5.16
#